data_AF-A0A924AR07-F1
#
_entry.id   AF-A0A924AR07-F1
#
_cell.length_a   1.000
_cell.length_b   1.000
_cell.length_c   1.000
_cell.angle_alpha   90.00
_cell.angle_beta   90.00
_cell.angle_gamma   90.00
#
_symmetry.space_group_name_H-M   'P 1'
#
loop_
_entity.id
_entity.type
_entity.pdbx_description
1 polymer ?
#
loop_
_entity_poly.entity_id
_entity_poly.type
_entity_poly.pdbx_seq_one_letter_code
_entity_poly.pdbx_strand_id
1 'polypeptide(L)' 'ANPTAFAATLDADLRHRNHYYDDLLAGRIIAPLLLTALPAGAFQRYMASIGKLGGQNKTPRLANDRGVATGLLRVS' A
#
# COMPACT_ATOMS: atom_id res chain seq x y z
N ALA A 1 -4.19 10.59 -15.05
CA ALA A 1 -3.90 9.15 -14.86
C ALA A 1 -5.22 8.41 -14.63
N ASN A 2 -5.34 7.13 -15.00
CA ASN A 2 -6.52 6.30 -14.72
C ASN A 2 -6.20 5.32 -13.56
N PRO A 3 -6.56 5.65 -12.30
CA PRO A 3 -6.21 4.84 -11.14
C PRO A 3 -6.86 3.46 -11.18
N THR A 4 -8.07 3.36 -11.74
CA THR A 4 -8.82 2.10 -11.86
C THR A 4 -8.11 1.13 -12.79
N ALA A 5 -7.65 1.61 -13.95
CA ALA A 5 -6.87 0.77 -14.88
C ALA A 5 -5.56 0.31 -14.24
N PHE A 6 -4.84 1.19 -13.55
CA PHE A 6 -3.61 0.84 -12.86
C PHE A 6 -3.83 -0.20 -11.75
N ALA A 7 -4.88 -0.03 -10.92
CA ALA A 7 -5.23 -0.98 -9.88
C ALA A 7 -5.56 -2.37 -10.48
N ALA A 8 -6.30 -2.42 -11.58
CA ALA A 8 -6.62 -3.67 -12.26
C ALA A 8 -5.38 -4.37 -12.82
N THR A 9 -4.47 -3.63 -13.45
CA THR A 9 -3.19 -4.19 -13.93
C THR A 9 -2.34 -4.71 -12.78
N LEU A 10 -2.28 -3.99 -11.66
CA LEU A 10 -1.52 -4.40 -10.49
C LEU A 10 -2.11 -5.66 -9.83
N ASP A 11 -3.44 -5.74 -9.68
CA ASP A 11 -4.13 -6.91 -9.13
C ASP A 11 -3.88 -8.15 -10.00
N ALA A 12 -3.93 -8.00 -11.33
CA ALA A 12 -3.64 -9.09 -12.26
C ALA A 12 -2.19 -9.59 -12.15
N ASP A 13 -1.20 -8.69 -12.05
CA ASP A 13 0.21 -9.07 -11.88
C ASP A 13 0.47 -9.73 -10.51
N LEU A 14 -0.22 -9.29 -9.45
CA LEU A 14 -0.16 -9.95 -8.13
C LEU A 14 -0.67 -11.39 -8.19
N ARG A 15 -1.83 -11.63 -8.82
CA ARG A 15 -2.38 -12.98 -9.00
C ARG A 15 -1.44 -13.85 -9.83
N HIS A 16 -0.87 -13.30 -10.90
CA HIS A 16 0.05 -14.03 -11.77
C HIS A 16 1.36 -14.44 -11.04
N ARG A 17 1.90 -13.56 -10.19
CA ARG A 17 3.16 -13.84 -9.46
C ARG A 17 2.96 -14.63 -8.17
N ASN A 18 1.76 -14.61 -7.60
CA ASN A 18 1.46 -15.24 -6.33
C ASN A 18 0.16 -16.03 -6.44
N HIS A 19 0.27 -17.30 -6.85
CA HIS A 19 -0.87 -18.22 -6.94
C HIS A 19 -1.66 -18.33 -5.63
N TYR A 20 -0.98 -18.27 -4.48
CA TYR A 20 -1.68 -18.31 -3.19
C TYR A 20 -2.57 -17.06 -2.96
N TYR A 21 -2.15 -15.89 -3.43
CA TYR A 21 -3.00 -14.70 -3.43
C TYR A 21 -4.25 -14.89 -4.31
N ASP A 22 -4.08 -15.46 -5.50
CA ASP A 22 -5.19 -15.73 -6.42
C ASP A 22 -6.17 -16.75 -5.82
N ASP A 23 -5.68 -17.83 -5.21
CA ASP A 23 -6.50 -18.84 -4.53
C ASP A 23 -7.32 -18.23 -3.38
N LEU A 24 -6.70 -17.42 -2.52
CA LEU A 24 -7.39 -16.75 -1.42
C LEU A 24 -8.50 -15.80 -1.93
N LEU A 25 -8.26 -15.15 -3.06
CA LEU A 25 -9.20 -14.23 -3.66
C LEU A 25 -10.36 -14.96 -4.35
N ALA A 26 -10.07 -16.04 -5.09
CA ALA A 26 -11.07 -16.93 -5.68
C ALA A 26 -11.96 -17.59 -4.61
N GLY A 27 -11.35 -18.00 -3.50
CA GLY A 27 -12.04 -18.52 -2.31
C GLY A 27 -12.78 -17.47 -1.48
N ARG A 28 -12.73 -16.18 -1.85
CA ARG A 28 -13.33 -15.04 -1.11
C ARG A 28 -12.85 -14.94 0.34
N ILE A 29 -11.63 -15.40 0.62
CA ILE A 29 -10.99 -15.33 1.94
C ILE A 29 -10.42 -13.93 2.19
N ILE A 30 -9.94 -13.28 1.13
CA ILE A 30 -9.43 -11.90 1.17
C ILE A 30 -10.20 -11.01 0.18
N ALA A 31 -10.12 -9.70 0.40
CA ALA A 31 -10.63 -8.71 -0.54
C ALA A 31 -9.64 -8.45 -1.70
N PRO A 32 -10.13 -7.97 -2.86
CA PRO A 32 -9.27 -7.48 -3.94
C PRO A 32 -8.33 -6.35 -3.47
N LEU A 33 -7.24 -6.13 -4.22
CA LEU A 33 -6.33 -5.02 -3.96
C LEU A 33 -7.09 -3.67 -3.89
N LEU A 34 -6.84 -2.93 -2.81
CA LEU A 34 -7.28 -1.54 -2.67
C LEU A 34 -6.12 -0.58 -2.93
N LEU A 35 -6.31 0.35 -3.86
CA LEU A 35 -5.32 1.37 -4.20
C LEU A 35 -5.75 2.74 -3.65
N THR A 36 -4.86 3.41 -2.95
CA THR A 36 -5.07 4.80 -2.50
C THR A 36 -3.95 5.68 -3.01
N ALA A 37 -4.30 6.67 -3.83
CA ALA A 37 -3.35 7.66 -4.31
C ALA A 37 -2.96 8.60 -3.15
N LEU A 38 -1.68 8.93 -3.07
CA LEU A 38 -1.17 9.87 -2.07
C LEU A 38 -0.59 11.11 -2.76
N PRO A 39 -0.71 12.29 -2.14
CA PRO A 39 -0.04 13.49 -2.63
C PRO A 39 1.48 13.33 -2.58
N ALA A 40 2.17 14.09 -3.44
CA ALA A 40 3.63 14.10 -3.46
C ALA A 40 4.20 14.44 -2.07
N GLY A 41 5.24 13.71 -1.66
CA GLY A 41 5.89 13.88 -0.35
C GLY A 41 5.14 13.27 0.85
N ALA A 42 4.01 12.58 0.67
CA ALA A 42 3.25 11.98 1.78
C ALA A 42 4.11 11.09 2.70
N PHE A 43 4.99 10.26 2.14
CA PHE A 43 5.89 9.43 2.92
C PHE A 43 6.93 10.24 3.72
N GLN A 44 7.45 11.33 3.16
CA GLN A 44 8.37 12.21 3.89
C GLN A 44 7.66 12.90 5.06
N ARG A 45 6.44 13.43 4.82
CA ARG A 45 5.61 14.02 5.88
C ARG A 45 5.26 13.01 6.97
N TYR A 46 4.94 11.77 6.59
CA TYR A 46 4.65 10.70 7.54
C TYR A 46 5.87 10.37 8.40
N MET A 47 7.03 10.15 7.78
CA MET A 47 8.27 9.88 8.49
C MET A 47 8.65 11.04 9.43
N ALA A 48 8.43 12.29 9.01
CA ALA A 48 8.65 13.47 9.85
C ALA A 48 7.71 13.49 11.07
N SER A 49 6.43 13.19 10.86
CA SER A 49 5.40 13.21 11.91
C SER A 49 5.65 12.20 13.04
N ILE A 50 6.39 11.12 12.76
CA ILE A 50 6.78 10.10 13.74
C ILE A 50 8.23 10.25 14.21
N GLY A 51 8.89 11.37 13.89
CA GLY A 51 10.28 11.65 14.30
C GLY A 51 11.33 10.78 13.63
N LYS A 52 11.01 10.17 12.48
CA LYS A 52 11.87 9.24 11.74
C LYS A 52 12.33 9.75 10.37
N LEU A 53 12.15 11.04 10.07
CA LEU A 53 12.69 11.62 8.84
C LEU A 53 14.21 11.79 8.97
N GLY A 54 14.98 11.10 8.13
CA GLY A 54 16.45 11.12 8.15
C GLY A 54 17.07 9.97 8.96
N GLY A 55 18.41 9.94 8.98
CA GLY A 55 19.18 8.86 9.61
C GLY A 55 19.03 7.50 8.89
N GLN A 56 19.15 6.40 9.64
CA GLN A 56 19.00 5.03 9.11
C GLN A 56 17.54 4.51 9.12
N ASN A 57 16.56 5.38 9.32
CA ASN A 57 15.15 4.99 9.33
C ASN A 57 14.63 4.76 7.91
N LYS A 58 13.96 3.63 7.69
CA LYS A 58 13.35 3.26 6.40
C LYS A 58 11.82 3.23 6.52
N THR A 59 11.14 3.68 5.47
CA THR A 59 9.69 3.54 5.36
C THR A 59 9.30 2.07 5.23
N PRO A 60 8.35 1.56 6.03
CA PRO A 60 7.82 0.20 5.88
C PRO A 60 7.13 0.03 4.53
N ARG A 61 7.37 -1.10 3.85
CA ARG A 61 6.75 -1.43 2.55
C ARG A 61 5.63 -2.46 2.66
N LEU A 62 5.57 -3.19 3.77
CA LEU A 62 4.58 -4.20 4.10
C LEU A 62 4.36 -4.19 5.61
N ALA A 63 3.11 -4.29 6.03
CA ALA A 63 2.71 -4.38 7.44
C ALA A 63 1.45 -5.24 7.57
N ASN A 64 1.30 -5.89 8.72
CA ASN A 64 0.13 -6.71 9.04
C ASN A 64 -1.04 -5.89 9.61
N ASP A 65 -0.82 -4.59 9.85
CA ASP A 65 -1.82 -3.66 10.35
C ASP A 65 -1.89 -2.40 9.48
N ARG A 66 -2.85 -1.52 9.79
CA ARG A 66 -3.08 -0.27 9.06
C ARG A 66 -2.36 0.93 9.67
N GLY A 67 -1.48 0.77 10.65
CA GLY A 67 -0.84 1.89 11.35
C GLY A 67 -0.09 2.84 10.41
N VAL A 68 0.68 2.29 9.48
CA VAL A 68 1.40 3.07 8.46
C VAL A 68 0.44 3.74 7.49
N ALA A 69 -0.57 3.00 6.99
CA ALA A 69 -1.56 3.53 6.07
C ALA A 69 -2.38 4.67 6.70
N THR A 70 -2.85 4.49 7.93
CA THR A 70 -3.56 5.52 8.70
C THR A 70 -2.68 6.74 8.95
N GLY A 71 -1.40 6.53 9.29
CA GLY A 71 -0.44 7.61 9.47
C GLY A 71 -0.21 8.41 8.18
N LEU A 72 -0.07 7.74 7.03
CA LEU A 72 0.06 8.36 5.72
C LEU A 72 -1.17 9.20 5.38
N LEU A 73 -2.38 8.69 5.63
CA LEU A 73 -3.62 9.41 5.35
C LEU A 73 -3.81 10.64 6.24
N ARG A 74 -3.31 10.61 7.48
CA ARG A 74 -3.44 11.75 8.43
C ARG A 74 -2.57 12.96 8.04
N VAL A 75 -1.46 12.73 7.35
CA VAL A 75 -0.48 13.77 6.98
C VAL A 75 -0.52 14.11 5.49
N SER A 76 -1.39 13.45 4.73
CA SER A 76 -1.54 13.64 3.30
C SER A 76 -2.23 14.95 2.99
#